data_AF-A0A8I1XRA8-F1
#
_entry.id   AF-A0A8I1XRA8-F1
#
_cell.length_a   1.000
_cell.length_b   1.000
_cell.length_c   1.000
_cell.angle_alpha   90.00
_cell.angle_beta   90.00
_cell.angle_gamma   90.00
#
_symmetry.space_group_name_H-M   'P 1'
#
loop_
_entity.id
_entity.type
_entity.pdbx_description
1 polymer ?
#
loop_
_entity_poly.entity_id
_entity_poly.type
_entity_poly.pdbx_seq_one_letter_code
_entity_poly.pdbx_strand_id
1 'polypeptide(L)'
;MNSEQPLPSGEAGQLQASEQREQPRQGKRLKYAKFRKVIAIIMAALLPGLGHLFLGLFIRGLSFIVLLLLDIFAMLYVSSDGLRINIPLLILLGLFIPVLYFYNVYDVLQSADYMVRYRRKPDRYARMDARGQQSSPFYAWERGFAFAVLMVAGGGLMILFRMKPRWLSNFFEDYGFLTLAILLMMIGLFLFLREAFLNFKRKKLKERG
;
A
#
# COMPACT_ATOMS: atom_id res chain seq x y z
N MET A 1 51.18 -45.61 13.93
CA MET A 1 51.74 -44.24 13.96
C MET A 1 50.57 -43.29 13.78
N ASN A 2 50.33 -42.48 14.82
CA ASN A 2 49.23 -41.52 14.98
C ASN A 2 49.12 -40.52 13.84
N SER A 3 47.91 -40.00 13.62
CA SER A 3 47.64 -38.57 13.84
C SER A 3 46.15 -38.26 13.67
N GLU A 4 45.36 -38.47 14.73
CA GLU A 4 44.13 -37.70 14.92
C GLU A 4 44.55 -36.24 15.12
N GLN A 5 44.41 -35.42 14.08
CA GLN A 5 44.60 -33.98 14.15
C GLN A 5 43.51 -33.40 15.06
N PRO A 6 43.85 -32.72 16.16
CA PRO A 6 42.85 -32.03 16.96
C PRO A 6 42.31 -30.85 16.13
N LEU A 7 40.98 -30.77 16.02
CA LEU A 7 40.29 -29.62 15.44
C LEU A 7 40.81 -28.31 16.09
N PRO A 8 41.10 -27.27 15.31
CA PRO A 8 41.64 -26.03 15.85
C PRO A 8 40.61 -25.37 16.78
N SER A 9 40.90 -25.37 18.07
CA SER A 9 40.09 -24.78 19.15
C SER A 9 39.79 -23.28 19.00
N GLY A 10 40.41 -22.61 18.01
CA GLY A 10 40.21 -21.20 17.70
C GLY A 10 38.90 -20.87 16.99
N GLU A 11 38.34 -21.75 16.16
CA GLU A 11 37.14 -21.43 15.37
C GLU A 11 35.87 -21.38 16.25
N ALA A 12 35.74 -22.31 17.21
CA ALA A 12 34.62 -22.32 18.16
C ALA A 12 34.61 -21.07 19.06
N GLY A 13 35.79 -20.60 19.48
CA GLY A 13 35.93 -19.37 20.26
C GLY A 13 35.64 -18.10 19.46
N GLN A 14 35.99 -18.07 18.17
CA GLN A 14 35.69 -16.94 17.28
C GLN A 14 34.21 -16.86 16.91
N LEU A 15 33.56 -18.01 16.68
CA LEU A 15 32.11 -18.07 16.45
C LEU A 15 31.34 -17.62 17.70
N GLN A 16 31.70 -18.11 18.88
CA GLN A 16 31.07 -17.68 20.14
C GLN A 16 31.32 -16.20 20.46
N ALA A 17 32.52 -15.67 20.21
CA ALA A 17 32.83 -14.26 20.39
C ALA A 17 32.09 -13.36 19.39
N SER A 18 31.84 -13.84 18.17
CA SER A 18 31.03 -13.15 17.16
C SER A 18 29.54 -13.17 17.54
N GLU A 19 28.98 -14.31 17.96
CA GLU A 19 27.60 -14.42 18.43
C GLU A 19 27.32 -13.57 19.68
N GLN A 20 28.25 -13.56 20.65
CA GLN A 20 28.13 -12.73 21.85
C GLN A 20 28.26 -11.22 21.57
N ARG A 21 28.99 -10.81 20.52
CA ARG A 21 29.05 -9.39 20.09
C ARG A 21 27.82 -8.95 19.30
N GLU A 22 27.17 -9.85 18.57
CA GLU A 22 26.00 -9.53 17.75
C GLU A 22 24.69 -9.42 18.56
N GLN A 23 24.51 -10.27 19.58
CA GLN A 23 23.32 -10.27 20.44
C GLN A 23 23.01 -8.91 21.12
N PRO A 24 23.95 -8.21 21.79
CA PRO A 24 23.67 -6.92 22.43
C PRO A 24 23.42 -5.79 21.43
N ARG A 25 24.00 -5.87 20.22
CA ARG A 25 23.75 -4.92 19.13
C ARG A 25 22.37 -5.12 18.50
N GLN A 26 21.90 -6.36 18.37
CA GLN A 26 20.52 -6.64 17.91
C GLN A 26 19.46 -6.08 18.85
N GLY A 27 19.63 -6.22 20.18
CA GLY A 27 18.67 -5.73 21.17
C GLY A 27 18.44 -4.22 21.09
N LYS A 28 19.52 -3.43 20.96
CA LYS A 28 19.42 -1.97 20.76
C LYS A 28 18.71 -1.63 19.44
N ARG A 29 19.10 -2.28 18.34
CA ARG A 29 18.52 -2.05 16.99
C ARG A 29 17.02 -2.39 16.92
N LEU A 30 16.56 -3.39 17.66
CA LEU A 30 15.15 -3.75 17.74
C LEU A 30 14.30 -2.71 18.48
N LYS A 31 14.82 -2.13 19.57
CA LYS A 31 14.16 -1.01 20.28
C LYS A 31 13.99 0.19 19.37
N TYR A 32 15.04 0.57 18.63
CA TYR A 32 14.96 1.65 17.63
C TYR A 32 13.97 1.35 16.51
N ALA A 33 13.87 0.11 16.03
CA ALA A 33 12.89 -0.26 15.01
C ALA A 33 11.44 -0.14 15.51
N LYS A 34 11.17 -0.55 16.76
CA LYS A 34 9.85 -0.37 17.39
C LYS A 34 9.50 1.10 17.59
N PHE A 35 10.45 1.94 18.00
CA PHE A 35 10.24 3.37 18.14
C PHE A 35 9.95 4.05 16.79
N ARG A 36 10.71 3.71 15.74
CA ARG A 36 10.43 4.20 14.37
C ARG A 36 9.08 3.76 13.84
N LYS A 37 8.61 2.55 14.18
CA LYS A 37 7.25 2.09 13.84
C LYS A 37 6.19 3.01 14.44
N VAL A 38 6.32 3.37 15.71
CA VAL A 38 5.37 4.29 16.38
C VAL A 38 5.38 5.66 15.70
N ILE A 39 6.55 6.21 15.42
CA ILE A 39 6.66 7.51 14.71
C ILE A 39 6.06 7.43 13.31
N ALA A 40 6.33 6.37 12.55
CA ALA A 40 5.77 6.20 11.21
C ALA A 40 4.23 6.20 11.22
N ILE A 41 3.62 5.53 12.20
CA ILE A 41 2.17 5.48 12.37
C ILE A 41 1.62 6.86 12.76
N ILE A 42 2.29 7.58 13.66
CA ILE A 42 1.91 8.96 14.02
C ILE A 42 1.98 9.87 12.79
N MET A 43 3.03 9.75 11.97
CA MET A 43 3.17 10.51 10.74
C MET A 43 2.09 10.16 9.71
N ALA A 44 1.74 8.88 9.57
CA ALA A 44 0.62 8.44 8.73
C ALA A 44 -0.71 9.00 9.20
N ALA A 45 -0.89 9.11 10.52
CA ALA A 45 -2.09 9.68 11.11
C ALA A 45 -2.16 11.21 10.91
N LEU A 46 -1.03 11.89 10.77
CA LEU A 46 -1.05 13.34 10.56
C LEU A 46 -1.50 13.71 9.15
N LEU A 47 -0.92 13.06 8.14
CA LEU A 47 -1.21 13.32 6.72
C LEU A 47 -1.09 12.02 5.92
N PRO A 48 -2.05 11.75 4.99
CA PRO A 48 -1.97 10.57 4.15
C PRO A 48 -0.67 10.56 3.34
N GLY A 49 0.09 9.47 3.44
CA GLY A 49 1.34 9.25 2.72
C GLY A 49 2.62 9.63 3.47
N LEU A 50 2.55 10.44 4.54
CA LEU A 50 3.75 10.83 5.30
C LEU A 50 4.42 9.66 6.04
N GLY A 51 3.64 8.70 6.55
CA GLY A 51 4.19 7.53 7.21
C GLY A 51 5.04 6.65 6.28
N HIS A 52 4.63 6.51 5.02
CA HIS A 52 5.41 5.81 3.99
C HIS A 52 6.69 6.55 3.64
N LEU A 53 6.62 7.88 3.50
CA LEU A 53 7.78 8.74 3.27
C LEU A 53 8.81 8.61 4.39
N PHE A 54 8.36 8.59 5.66
CA PHE A 54 9.24 8.40 6.81
C PHE A 54 9.93 7.02 6.83
N LEU A 55 9.27 5.98 6.32
CA LEU A 55 9.84 4.64 6.18
C LEU A 55 10.76 4.51 4.95
N GLY A 56 10.86 5.54 4.10
CA GLY A 56 11.64 5.53 2.85
C GLY A 56 10.88 4.94 1.64
N LEU A 57 9.58 4.67 1.77
CA LEU A 57 8.72 4.17 0.69
C LEU A 57 8.11 5.34 -0.10
N PHE A 58 8.96 6.07 -0.83
CA PHE A 58 8.58 7.29 -1.55
C PHE A 58 7.44 7.09 -2.55
N ILE A 59 7.51 6.04 -3.39
CA ILE A 59 6.49 5.77 -4.43
C ILE A 59 5.10 5.57 -3.80
N ARG A 60 5.02 4.80 -2.71
CA ARG A 60 3.75 4.56 -2.01
C ARG A 60 3.24 5.83 -1.35
N GLY A 61 4.11 6.54 -0.63
CA GLY A 61 3.74 7.79 0.04
C GLY A 61 3.22 8.85 -0.93
N LEU A 62 3.93 9.06 -2.04
CA LEU A 62 3.53 10.04 -3.05
C LEU A 62 2.25 9.63 -3.80
N SER A 63 2.02 8.32 -3.99
CA SER A 63 0.77 7.83 -4.57
C SER A 63 -0.44 8.19 -3.71
N PHE A 64 -0.36 8.02 -2.39
CA PHE A 64 -1.42 8.44 -1.46
C PHE A 64 -1.65 9.95 -1.50
N ILE A 65 -0.58 10.74 -1.57
CA ILE A 65 -0.67 12.21 -1.66
C ILE A 65 -1.38 12.62 -2.96
N VAL A 66 -1.00 12.05 -4.10
CA VAL A 66 -1.64 12.37 -5.39
C VAL A 66 -3.08 11.89 -5.47
N LEU A 67 -3.39 10.72 -4.90
CA LEU A 67 -4.78 10.24 -4.82
C LEU A 67 -5.64 11.18 -3.98
N LEU A 68 -5.14 11.62 -2.82
CA LEU A 68 -5.85 12.60 -1.98
C LEU A 68 -6.04 13.93 -2.71
N LEU A 69 -4.99 14.42 -3.38
CA LEU A 69 -5.05 15.69 -4.09
C LEU A 69 -6.04 15.59 -5.27
N LEU A 70 -6.05 14.47 -5.98
CA LEU A 70 -6.95 14.23 -7.09
C LEU A 70 -8.41 14.17 -6.62
N ASP A 71 -8.66 13.52 -5.49
CA ASP A 71 -9.96 13.45 -4.84
C ASP A 71 -10.47 14.84 -4.46
N ILE A 72 -9.63 15.66 -3.81
CA ILE A 72 -9.96 17.05 -3.47
C ILE A 72 -10.27 17.87 -4.73
N PHE A 73 -9.47 17.76 -5.79
CA PHE A 73 -9.70 18.47 -7.06
C PHE A 73 -11.01 18.03 -7.73
N ALA A 74 -11.30 16.72 -7.73
CA ALA A 74 -12.59 16.21 -8.20
C ALA A 74 -13.75 16.74 -7.35
N MET A 75 -13.56 16.89 -6.04
CA MET A 75 -14.60 17.39 -5.14
C MET A 75 -14.87 18.86 -5.37
N LEU A 76 -13.81 19.66 -5.52
CA LEU A 76 -13.93 21.07 -5.88
C LEU A 76 -14.61 21.22 -7.24
N TYR A 77 -14.26 20.40 -8.22
CA TYR A 77 -14.91 20.41 -9.53
C TYR A 77 -16.42 20.18 -9.40
N VAL A 78 -16.83 19.07 -8.76
CA VAL A 78 -18.25 18.70 -8.59
C VAL A 78 -19.03 19.69 -7.72
N SER A 79 -18.37 20.32 -6.74
CA SER A 79 -18.98 21.31 -5.84
C SER A 79 -19.16 22.69 -6.49
N SER A 80 -18.30 23.04 -7.45
CA SER A 80 -18.19 24.39 -7.99
C SER A 80 -19.22 24.76 -9.07
N ASP A 81 -20.18 23.90 -9.41
CA ASP A 81 -21.27 24.24 -10.34
C ASP A 81 -22.53 24.71 -9.60
N GLY A 82 -22.91 25.96 -9.86
CA GLY A 82 -23.72 26.79 -8.97
C GLY A 82 -25.22 26.52 -8.90
N LEU A 83 -25.78 25.48 -9.55
CA LEU A 83 -27.24 25.26 -9.50
C LEU A 83 -27.70 23.78 -9.49
N ARG A 84 -26.84 22.79 -9.74
CA ARG A 84 -27.20 21.36 -9.71
C ARG A 84 -26.04 20.50 -9.19
N ILE A 85 -25.76 20.61 -7.89
CA ILE A 85 -24.77 19.74 -7.23
C ILE A 85 -25.26 18.29 -7.37
N ASN A 86 -24.44 17.42 -7.98
CA ASN A 86 -24.64 15.98 -7.93
C ASN A 86 -24.32 15.47 -6.51
N ILE A 87 -25.26 15.68 -5.59
CA ILE A 87 -25.13 15.36 -4.17
C ILE A 87 -24.62 13.92 -3.94
N PRO A 88 -25.13 12.88 -4.65
CA PRO A 88 -24.66 11.51 -4.44
C PRO A 88 -23.19 11.31 -4.81
N LEU A 89 -22.71 11.95 -5.87
CA LEU A 89 -21.31 11.86 -6.28
C LEU A 89 -20.42 12.58 -5.26
N LEU A 90 -20.83 13.78 -4.83
CA LEU A 90 -20.13 14.54 -3.79
C LEU A 90 -20.03 13.73 -2.48
N ILE A 91 -21.10 13.05 -2.07
CA ILE A 91 -21.10 12.17 -0.90
C ILE A 91 -20.14 11.00 -1.09
N LEU A 92 -20.16 10.34 -2.26
CA LEU A 92 -19.26 9.22 -2.55
C LEU A 92 -17.79 9.66 -2.45
N LEU A 93 -17.46 10.80 -3.03
CA LEU A 93 -16.11 11.37 -3.02
C LEU A 93 -15.70 11.80 -1.61
N GLY A 94 -16.62 12.43 -0.85
CA GLY A 94 -16.40 12.74 0.56
C GLY A 94 -16.17 11.49 1.42
N LEU A 95 -16.82 10.37 1.10
CA LEU A 95 -16.60 9.08 1.75
C LEU A 95 -15.27 8.43 1.33
N PHE A 96 -14.71 8.82 0.18
CA PHE A 96 -13.42 8.32 -0.26
C PHE A 96 -12.27 8.78 0.65
N ILE A 97 -12.33 10.00 1.19
CA ILE A 97 -11.32 10.55 2.12
C ILE A 97 -11.09 9.65 3.34
N PRO A 98 -12.09 9.30 4.18
CA PRO A 98 -11.88 8.45 5.34
C PRO A 98 -11.47 7.01 4.96
N VAL A 99 -11.94 6.49 3.82
CA VAL A 99 -11.52 5.18 3.32
C VAL A 99 -10.04 5.19 2.94
N LEU A 100 -9.60 6.21 2.20
CA LEU A 100 -8.21 6.41 1.80
C LEU A 100 -7.31 6.57 3.03
N TYR A 101 -7.77 7.32 4.03
CA TYR A 101 -7.05 7.51 5.28
C TYR A 101 -6.89 6.21 6.08
N PHE A 102 -7.95 5.42 6.23
CA PHE A 102 -7.88 4.12 6.91
C PHE A 102 -6.92 3.17 6.19
N TYR A 103 -6.99 3.11 4.87
CA TYR A 103 -6.07 2.30 4.06
C TYR A 103 -4.63 2.78 4.19
N ASN A 104 -4.39 4.10 4.21
CA ASN A 104 -3.06 4.67 4.42
C ASN A 104 -2.45 4.23 5.75
N VAL A 105 -3.18 4.41 6.86
CA VAL A 105 -2.71 4.04 8.20
C VAL A 105 -2.46 2.54 8.30
N TYR A 106 -3.37 1.72 7.75
CA TYR A 106 -3.23 0.27 7.72
C TYR A 106 -1.98 -0.17 6.95
N ASP A 107 -1.74 0.40 5.77
CA ASP A 107 -0.59 0.05 4.93
C ASP A 107 0.74 0.47 5.57
N VAL A 108 0.78 1.63 6.25
CA VAL A 108 1.95 2.04 7.04
C VAL A 108 2.17 1.08 8.21
N LEU A 109 1.11 0.69 8.92
CA LEU A 109 1.21 -0.25 10.03
C LEU A 109 1.80 -1.60 9.56
N GLN A 110 1.32 -2.13 8.43
CA GLN A 110 1.85 -3.36 7.84
C GLN A 110 3.30 -3.21 7.40
N SER A 111 3.62 -2.13 6.69
CA SER A 111 4.98 -1.85 6.21
C SER A 111 5.98 -1.71 7.36
N ALA A 112 5.58 -1.01 8.42
CA ALA A 112 6.41 -0.85 9.62
C ALA A 112 6.53 -2.16 10.41
N ASP A 113 5.47 -2.97 10.49
CA ASP A 113 5.53 -4.28 11.15
C ASP A 113 6.46 -5.24 10.40
N TYR A 114 6.38 -5.25 9.07
CA TYR A 114 7.28 -6.00 8.21
C TYR A 114 8.75 -5.61 8.47
N MET A 115 9.06 -4.32 8.51
CA MET A 115 10.42 -3.82 8.82
C MET A 115 10.93 -4.27 10.20
N VAL A 116 10.07 -4.24 11.23
CA VAL A 116 10.44 -4.71 12.58
C VAL A 116 10.69 -6.22 12.59
N ARG A 117 9.86 -7.00 11.89
CA ARG A 117 10.00 -8.47 11.79
C ARG A 117 11.26 -8.86 11.03
N TYR A 118 11.54 -8.20 9.91
CA TYR A 118 12.75 -8.40 9.11
C TYR A 118 14.00 -8.22 9.98
N ARG A 119 14.02 -7.19 10.83
CA ARG A 119 15.15 -6.90 11.72
C ARG A 119 15.31 -7.88 12.89
N ARG A 120 14.28 -8.68 13.21
CA ARG A 120 14.31 -9.68 14.28
C ARG A 120 14.86 -11.03 13.80
N LYS A 121 14.65 -11.42 12.54
CA LYS A 121 15.09 -12.72 11.98
C LYS A 121 15.51 -12.57 10.50
N PRO A 122 16.64 -11.90 10.20
CA PRO A 122 17.03 -11.56 8.83
C PRO A 122 17.11 -12.78 7.90
N ASP A 123 17.71 -13.89 8.34
CA ASP A 123 17.94 -15.06 7.47
C ASP A 123 16.66 -15.77 7.05
N ARG A 124 15.67 -15.82 7.95
CA ARG A 124 14.38 -16.46 7.67
C ARG A 124 13.57 -15.65 6.66
N TYR A 125 13.61 -14.31 6.77
CA TYR A 125 12.88 -13.43 5.86
C TYR A 125 13.59 -13.27 4.52
N ALA A 126 14.93 -13.22 4.47
CA ALA A 126 15.68 -13.18 3.21
C ALA A 126 15.37 -14.40 2.31
N ARG A 127 15.23 -15.59 2.91
CA ARG A 127 14.78 -16.80 2.18
C ARG A 127 13.31 -16.74 1.76
N MET A 128 12.47 -16.04 2.52
CA MET A 128 11.03 -15.90 2.24
C MET A 128 10.80 -14.87 1.12
N ASP A 129 11.54 -13.77 1.11
CA ASP A 129 11.53 -12.76 0.05
C ASP A 129 12.05 -13.36 -1.25
N ALA A 130 13.16 -14.10 -1.24
CA ALA A 130 13.68 -14.78 -2.43
C ALA A 130 12.65 -15.73 -3.08
N ARG A 131 11.76 -16.34 -2.27
CA ARG A 131 10.71 -17.25 -2.73
C ARG A 131 9.40 -16.53 -3.09
N GLY A 132 9.10 -15.39 -2.46
CA GLY A 132 7.88 -14.59 -2.66
C GLY A 132 8.01 -13.51 -3.75
N GLN A 133 9.23 -13.04 -4.04
CA GLN A 133 9.51 -12.08 -5.12
C GLN A 133 9.14 -12.64 -6.52
N GLN A 134 9.06 -13.97 -6.65
CA GLN A 134 8.71 -14.64 -7.92
C GLN A 134 7.21 -14.69 -8.24
N SER A 135 6.29 -14.33 -7.33
CA SER A 135 4.87 -14.73 -7.48
C SER A 135 3.79 -13.65 -7.40
N SER A 136 4.10 -12.35 -7.44
CA SER A 136 3.05 -11.31 -7.36
C SER A 136 3.14 -10.25 -8.48
N PRO A 137 2.26 -10.34 -9.50
CA PRO A 137 2.13 -9.33 -10.56
C PRO A 137 1.90 -7.90 -10.05
N PHE A 138 1.35 -7.77 -8.84
CA PHE A 138 0.97 -6.50 -8.22
C PHE A 138 2.18 -5.63 -7.82
N TYR A 139 3.30 -6.23 -7.37
CA TYR A 139 4.52 -5.48 -7.03
C TYR A 139 5.37 -5.17 -8.28
N ALA A 140 5.16 -5.89 -9.38
CA ALA A 140 5.82 -5.58 -10.66
C ALA A 140 5.30 -4.27 -11.28
N TRP A 141 4.06 -3.87 -10.96
CA TRP A 141 3.46 -2.58 -11.31
C TRP A 141 4.04 -1.43 -10.47
N GLU A 142 4.57 -1.68 -9.27
CA GLU A 142 5.26 -0.66 -8.46
C GLU A 142 6.65 -0.26 -9.03
N ARG A 143 7.08 -0.86 -10.15
CA ARG A 143 8.31 -0.44 -10.84
C ARG A 143 8.09 0.94 -11.48
N GLY A 144 9.05 1.85 -11.25
CA GLY A 144 8.91 3.31 -11.39
C GLY A 144 8.28 3.87 -12.68
N PHE A 145 8.23 3.12 -13.78
CA PHE A 145 7.54 3.56 -15.00
C PHE A 145 6.03 3.74 -14.79
N ALA A 146 5.34 2.77 -14.17
CA ALA A 146 3.89 2.89 -13.98
C ALA A 146 3.54 4.02 -13.00
N PHE A 147 4.41 4.27 -12.02
CA PHE A 147 4.30 5.41 -11.14
C PHE A 147 4.46 6.75 -11.87
N ALA A 148 5.41 6.86 -12.80
CA ALA A 148 5.56 8.05 -13.63
C ALA A 148 4.33 8.28 -14.52
N VAL A 149 3.79 7.22 -15.13
CA VAL A 149 2.53 7.28 -15.90
C VAL A 149 1.38 7.75 -15.00
N LEU A 150 1.26 7.21 -13.79
CA LEU A 150 0.24 7.61 -12.82
C LEU A 150 0.38 9.09 -12.42
N MET A 151 1.60 9.59 -12.23
CA MET A 151 1.85 11.00 -11.92
C MET A 151 1.44 11.92 -13.07
N VAL A 152 1.83 11.57 -14.30
CA VAL A 152 1.46 12.34 -15.49
C VAL A 152 -0.05 12.33 -15.69
N ALA A 153 -0.69 11.16 -15.56
CA ALA A 153 -2.13 11.03 -15.67
C ALA A 153 -2.87 11.80 -14.56
N GLY A 154 -2.42 11.67 -13.30
CA GLY A 154 -3.00 12.37 -12.15
C GLY A 154 -2.88 13.88 -12.27
N GLY A 155 -1.70 14.40 -12.61
CA GLY A 155 -1.49 15.83 -12.85
C GLY A 155 -2.28 16.35 -14.06
N GLY A 156 -2.31 15.58 -15.16
CA GLY A 156 -3.12 15.90 -16.33
C GLY A 156 -4.62 15.96 -15.99
N LEU A 157 -5.11 15.04 -15.17
CA LEU A 157 -6.50 15.02 -14.73
C LEU A 157 -6.84 16.19 -13.80
N MET A 158 -5.93 16.59 -12.90
CA MET A 158 -6.10 17.81 -12.10
C MET A 158 -6.20 19.06 -12.98
N ILE A 159 -5.36 19.17 -14.01
CA ILE A 159 -5.42 20.27 -14.98
C ILE A 159 -6.75 20.23 -15.74
N LEU A 160 -7.19 19.03 -16.18
CA LEU A 160 -8.46 18.85 -16.86
C LEU A 160 -9.65 19.34 -16.01
N PHE A 161 -9.69 18.95 -14.73
CA PHE A 161 -10.72 19.42 -13.79
C PHE A 161 -10.66 20.93 -13.58
N ARG A 162 -9.45 21.50 -13.51
CA ARG A 162 -9.29 22.96 -13.38
C ARG A 162 -9.77 23.72 -14.62
N MET A 163 -9.59 23.16 -15.81
CA MET A 163 -9.99 23.80 -17.08
C MET A 163 -11.52 23.82 -17.28
N LYS A 164 -12.29 23.02 -16.53
CA LYS A 164 -13.75 22.87 -16.68
C LYS A 164 -14.22 22.77 -18.15
N PRO A 165 -13.80 21.73 -18.91
CA PRO A 165 -14.25 21.59 -20.29
C PRO A 165 -15.77 21.40 -20.36
N ARG A 166 -16.43 22.13 -21.27
CA ARG A 166 -17.90 22.15 -21.40
C ARG A 166 -18.54 20.77 -21.61
N TRP A 167 -17.86 19.87 -22.33
CA TRP A 167 -18.36 18.50 -22.50
C TRP A 167 -18.46 17.75 -21.16
N LEU A 168 -17.49 17.97 -20.27
CA LEU A 168 -17.43 17.31 -18.97
C LEU A 168 -18.52 17.86 -18.04
N SER A 169 -18.76 19.17 -18.04
CA SER A 169 -19.85 19.76 -17.25
C SER A 169 -21.20 19.23 -17.72
N ASN A 170 -21.47 19.24 -19.03
CA ASN A 170 -22.74 18.75 -19.58
C ASN A 170 -22.97 17.26 -19.23
N PHE A 171 -21.92 16.44 -19.31
CA PHE A 171 -22.01 15.03 -18.92
C PHE A 171 -22.37 14.84 -17.45
N PHE A 172 -21.74 15.60 -16.54
CA PHE A 172 -22.05 15.51 -15.13
C PHE A 172 -23.44 16.08 -14.80
N GLU A 173 -23.84 17.18 -15.43
CA GLU A 173 -25.16 17.79 -15.20
C GLU A 173 -26.32 16.86 -15.61
N ASP A 174 -26.23 16.22 -16.78
CA ASP A 174 -27.33 15.42 -17.32
C ASP A 174 -27.28 13.96 -16.87
N TYR A 175 -26.07 13.40 -16.69
CA TYR A 175 -25.88 11.96 -16.48
C TYR A 175 -25.16 11.61 -15.18
N GLY A 176 -24.78 12.57 -14.35
CA GLY A 176 -23.99 12.34 -13.13
C GLY A 176 -24.60 11.32 -12.17
N PHE A 177 -25.90 11.42 -11.88
CA PHE A 177 -26.59 10.47 -11.01
C PHE A 177 -26.72 9.06 -11.62
N LEU A 178 -27.13 8.98 -12.88
CA LEU A 178 -27.41 7.72 -13.55
C LEU A 178 -26.12 6.91 -13.79
N THR A 179 -25.06 7.59 -14.21
CA THR A 179 -23.73 6.98 -14.39
C THR A 179 -23.16 6.46 -13.08
N LEU A 180 -23.30 7.22 -11.98
CA LEU A 180 -22.92 6.80 -10.65
C LEU A 180 -23.68 5.53 -10.21
N ALA A 181 -25.00 5.52 -10.37
CA ALA A 181 -25.82 4.38 -9.98
C ALA A 181 -25.44 3.10 -10.73
N ILE A 182 -25.26 3.19 -12.05
CA ILE A 182 -24.82 2.07 -12.89
C ILE A 182 -23.42 1.61 -12.45
N LEU A 183 -22.50 2.54 -12.18
CA LEU A 183 -21.14 2.21 -11.73
C LEU A 183 -21.16 1.42 -10.41
N LEU A 184 -21.90 1.90 -9.40
CA LEU A 184 -22.01 1.18 -8.12
C LEU A 184 -22.65 -0.20 -8.29
N MET A 185 -23.69 -0.30 -9.12
CA MET A 185 -24.34 -1.57 -9.42
C MET A 185 -23.36 -2.57 -10.07
N MET A 186 -22.58 -2.11 -11.05
CA MET A 186 -21.55 -2.93 -11.72
C MET A 186 -20.45 -3.38 -10.76
N ILE A 187 -19.97 -2.50 -9.89
CA ILE A 187 -18.95 -2.84 -8.87
C ILE A 187 -19.51 -3.88 -7.89
N GLY A 188 -20.74 -3.68 -7.40
CA GLY A 188 -21.40 -4.62 -6.50
C GLY A 188 -21.58 -6.00 -7.13
N LEU A 189 -22.06 -6.04 -8.38
CA LEU A 189 -22.22 -7.28 -9.14
C LEU A 189 -20.88 -7.98 -9.37
N PHE A 190 -19.84 -7.24 -9.73
CA PHE A 190 -18.50 -7.80 -9.93
C PHE A 190 -17.94 -8.43 -8.64
N LEU A 191 -18.07 -7.75 -7.50
CA LEU A 191 -17.63 -8.28 -6.20
C LEU A 191 -18.41 -9.56 -5.84
N PHE A 192 -19.72 -9.58 -6.08
CA PHE A 192 -20.55 -10.75 -5.84
C PHE A 192 -20.14 -11.94 -6.72
N LEU A 193 -19.94 -11.73 -8.03
CA LEU A 193 -19.50 -12.78 -8.95
C LEU A 193 -18.11 -13.33 -8.57
N ARG A 194 -17.18 -12.43 -8.23
CA ARG A 194 -15.82 -12.82 -7.83
C ARG A 194 -15.85 -13.71 -6.59
N GLU A 195 -16.61 -13.34 -5.57
CA GLU A 195 -16.72 -14.12 -4.34
C GLU A 195 -17.45 -15.46 -4.57
N ALA A 196 -18.52 -15.46 -5.37
CA ALA A 196 -19.22 -16.69 -5.76
C ALA A 196 -18.28 -17.67 -6.50
N PHE A 197 -17.45 -17.17 -7.42
CA PHE A 197 -16.48 -17.99 -8.16
C PHE A 197 -15.39 -18.55 -7.25
N LEU A 198 -14.84 -17.75 -6.33
CA LEU A 198 -13.86 -18.20 -5.35
C LEU A 198 -14.44 -19.29 -4.44
N ASN A 199 -15.68 -19.13 -3.99
CA ASN A 199 -16.34 -20.13 -3.16
C ASN A 199 -16.65 -21.42 -3.92
N PHE A 200 -17.04 -21.33 -5.20
CA PHE A 200 -17.23 -22.51 -6.04
C PHE A 200 -15.91 -23.28 -6.24
N LYS A 201 -14.81 -22.58 -6.51
CA LYS A 201 -13.47 -23.19 -6.64
C LYS A 201 -13.03 -23.89 -5.35
N ARG A 202 -13.30 -23.29 -4.19
CA ARG A 202 -13.00 -23.89 -2.87
C ARG A 202 -13.82 -25.16 -2.62
N LYS A 203 -15.11 -25.18 -2.96
CA LYS A 203 -15.96 -26.39 -2.84
C LYS A 203 -15.47 -27.52 -3.73
N LYS A 204 -15.17 -27.23 -4.99
CA LYS A 204 -14.69 -28.24 -5.96
C LYS A 204 -13.33 -28.86 -5.59
N LEU A 205 -12.48 -28.14 -4.85
CA LEU A 205 -11.22 -28.68 -4.32
C LEU A 205 -11.42 -29.59 -3.10
N LYS A 206 -12.48 -29.36 -2.31
CA LYS A 206 -12.82 -30.16 -1.12
C LYS A 206 -13.50 -31.49 -1.47
N GLU A 207 -14.14 -31.58 -2.64
CA GLU A 207 -14.74 -32.83 -3.15
C GLU A 207 -13.74 -33.73 -3.91
N ARG A 208 -12.50 -33.26 -4.14
CA ARG A 208 -11.45 -33.98 -4.87
C ARG A 208 -10.29 -34.48 -3.99
N GLY A 209 -10.34 -34.23 -2.69
CA GLY A 209 -9.38 -34.74 -1.70
C GLY A 209 -10.11 -35.52 -0.61
#